data_AF-W7Y6X3-F1
#
_entry.id   AF-W7Y6X3-F1
#
_cell.length_a   1.000
_cell.length_b   1.000
_cell.length_c   1.000
_cell.angle_alpha   90.00
_cell.angle_beta   90.00
_cell.angle_gamma   90.00
#
_symmetry.space_group_name_H-M   'P 1'
#
loop_
_entity.id
_entity.type
_entity.pdbx_description
1 polymer ?
#
loop_
_entity_poly.entity_id
_entity_poly.type
_entity_poly.pdbx_seq_one_letter_code
_entity_poly.pdbx_strand_id
1 'polypeptide(L)'
;MIYIVLLIIVALIFAWFASRSKPDEIVEETREVPDDCCGAHEVCEADSLLNSSDNIEYYDDEELDRFKGKDADQYNDAEIEEFRDILYTLKEREVANWIKSIQLRNIKLPTIIREEALMIVEERRAS
;
A
#
# COMPACT_ATOMS: atom_id res chain seq x y z
N MET A 1 30.74 13.63 -31.71
CA MET A 1 29.52 13.02 -32.27
C MET A 1 28.92 11.98 -31.33
N ILE A 2 29.69 10.99 -30.85
CA ILE A 2 29.20 9.94 -29.92
C ILE A 2 28.70 10.47 -28.56
N TYR A 3 29.38 11.48 -27.98
CA TYR A 3 28.95 12.06 -26.70
C TYR A 3 27.59 12.76 -26.77
N ILE A 4 27.25 13.35 -27.92
CA ILE A 4 25.94 14.02 -28.11
C ILE A 4 24.82 12.97 -28.11
N VAL A 5 25.05 11.83 -28.77
CA VAL A 5 24.08 10.73 -28.80
C VAL A 5 23.90 10.12 -27.42
N LEU A 6 24.98 9.93 -26.64
CA LEU A 6 24.90 9.44 -25.27
C LEU A 6 24.11 10.38 -24.35
N LEU A 7 24.33 11.69 -24.45
CA LEU A 7 23.60 12.67 -23.64
C LEU A 7 22.10 12.68 -23.94
N ILE A 8 21.72 12.52 -25.21
CA ILE A 8 20.31 12.43 -25.61
C ILE A 8 19.66 11.16 -25.05
N ILE A 9 20.35 10.02 -25.11
CA ILE A 9 19.83 8.75 -24.59
C ILE A 9 19.65 8.82 -23.07
N VAL A 10 20.62 9.38 -22.34
CA VAL A 10 20.52 9.55 -20.88
C VAL A 10 19.37 10.49 -20.50
N ALA A 11 19.19 11.60 -21.24
CA ALA A 11 18.08 12.51 -21.00
C ALA A 11 16.71 11.85 -21.23
N LEU A 12 16.58 10.99 -22.26
CA LEU A 12 15.35 10.25 -22.53
C LEU A 12 15.06 9.19 -21.45
N ILE A 13 16.10 8.49 -20.98
CA ILE A 13 15.96 7.52 -19.88
C ILE A 13 15.53 8.24 -18.60
N PHE A 14 16.13 9.38 -18.29
CA PHE A 14 15.80 10.17 -17.11
C PHE A 14 14.36 10.72 -17.17
N ALA A 15 13.91 11.19 -18.34
CA ALA A 15 12.54 11.66 -18.55
C ALA A 15 11.51 10.52 -18.44
N TRP A 16 11.84 9.32 -18.95
CA TRP A 16 10.97 8.14 -18.82
C TRP A 16 10.88 7.67 -17.36
N PHE A 17 12.00 7.67 -16.63
CA PHE A 17 12.03 7.34 -15.20
C PHE A 17 11.25 8.38 -14.37
N ALA A 18 11.45 9.67 -14.62
CA ALA A 18 10.71 10.75 -13.96
C ALA A 18 9.21 10.74 -14.29
N SER A 19 8.81 10.24 -15.48
CA SER A 19 7.40 10.05 -15.82
C SER A 19 6.77 8.84 -15.13
N ARG A 20 7.56 7.83 -14.73
CA ARG A 20 7.11 6.65 -13.97
C ARG A 20 7.05 6.95 -12.48
N SER A 21 7.95 7.80 -11.99
CA SER A 21 7.95 8.36 -10.64
C SER A 21 7.14 9.66 -10.63
N LYS A 22 5.81 9.58 -10.74
CA LYS A 22 4.99 10.67 -10.20
C LYS A 22 4.99 10.49 -8.68
N PRO A 23 5.70 11.32 -7.89
CA PRO A 23 5.38 11.43 -6.47
C PRO A 23 3.94 11.91 -6.39
N ASP A 24 3.11 11.17 -5.67
CA ASP A 24 1.80 11.68 -5.28
C ASP A 24 2.07 12.90 -4.39
N GLU A 25 1.68 14.05 -4.91
CA GLU A 25 1.85 15.34 -4.27
C GLU A 25 1.03 15.31 -2.99
N ILE A 26 1.70 15.37 -1.84
CA ILE A 26 1.04 15.54 -0.54
C ILE A 26 0.45 16.94 -0.54
N VAL A 27 -0.78 17.07 -1.03
CA VAL A 27 -1.58 18.28 -0.92
C VAL A 27 -2.29 18.22 0.43
N GLU A 28 -1.59 18.73 1.45
CA GLU A 28 -2.23 19.24 2.66
C GLU A 28 -2.96 20.53 2.27
N GLU A 29 -4.24 20.40 1.88
CA GLU A 29 -5.11 21.55 1.66
C GLU A 29 -6.34 21.38 2.55
N THR A 30 -6.30 22.08 3.69
CA THR A 30 -7.45 22.40 4.51
C THR A 30 -8.46 23.15 3.65
N ARG A 31 -9.41 22.44 3.03
CA ARG A 31 -10.55 23.07 2.37
C ARG A 31 -11.72 23.12 3.34
N GLU A 32 -11.91 24.28 3.94
CA GLU A 32 -13.23 24.74 4.36
C GLU A 32 -14.14 24.71 3.13
N VAL A 33 -15.09 23.77 3.08
CA VAL A 33 -16.11 23.73 2.04
C VAL A 33 -17.27 24.62 2.49
N PRO A 34 -17.64 25.67 1.73
CA PRO A 34 -18.77 26.50 2.07
C PRO A 34 -20.09 25.73 1.90
N ASP A 35 -20.96 26.00 2.87
CA ASP A 35 -22.36 25.64 2.97
C ASP A 35 -23.12 26.17 1.74
N ASP A 36 -23.38 25.32 0.74
CA ASP A 36 -24.66 25.28 -0.02
C ASP A 36 -24.61 24.18 -1.11
N CYS A 37 -25.22 23.03 -0.83
CA CYS A 37 -25.64 22.08 -1.86
C CYS A 37 -27.03 21.55 -1.52
N CYS A 38 -28.01 22.20 -2.14
CA CYS A 38 -29.41 21.84 -2.19
C CYS A 38 -29.68 20.35 -2.45
N GLY A 39 -30.59 19.77 -1.66
CA GLY A 39 -31.64 18.91 -2.20
C GLY A 39 -31.42 17.40 -2.06
N ALA A 40 -31.74 16.88 -0.87
CA ALA A 40 -32.39 15.58 -0.68
C ALA A 40 -31.83 14.37 -1.47
N HIS A 41 -30.77 13.75 -0.94
CA HIS A 41 -30.66 12.29 -0.98
C HIS A 41 -29.84 11.78 0.21
N GLU A 42 -30.47 10.88 0.96
CA GLU A 42 -29.87 9.83 1.79
C GLU A 42 -28.92 10.25 2.92
N VAL A 43 -29.54 10.42 4.09
CA VAL A 43 -29.19 9.68 5.32
C VAL A 43 -27.72 9.27 5.45
N CYS A 44 -27.05 9.99 6.33
CA CYS A 44 -25.75 9.71 6.92
C CYS A 44 -25.54 8.24 7.37
N GLU A 45 -25.02 7.40 6.49
CA GLU A 45 -24.38 6.12 6.89
C GLU A 45 -22.93 5.98 6.39
N ALA A 46 -22.36 7.03 5.79
CA ALA A 46 -20.95 7.01 5.36
C ALA A 46 -19.95 7.30 6.50
N ASP A 47 -20.41 7.79 7.66
CA ASP A 47 -19.53 8.17 8.79
C ASP A 47 -19.36 7.07 9.86
N SER A 48 -20.08 5.94 9.77
CA SER A 48 -19.96 4.86 10.77
C SER A 48 -19.05 3.70 10.35
N LEU A 49 -18.70 3.57 9.06
CA LEU A 49 -17.91 2.44 8.55
C LEU A 49 -16.40 2.71 8.45
N LEU A 50 -15.98 3.97 8.63
CA LEU A 50 -14.57 4.40 8.52
C LEU A 50 -13.93 4.75 9.87
N ASN A 51 -14.54 4.39 11.00
CA ASN A 51 -13.90 4.54 12.31
C ASN A 51 -12.99 3.33 12.65
N SER A 52 -12.26 2.85 11.64
CA SER A 52 -11.15 1.95 11.83
C SER A 52 -9.96 2.86 12.08
N SER A 53 -9.65 3.15 13.34
CA SER A 53 -8.52 4.03 13.70
C SER A 53 -7.32 3.73 12.79
N ASP A 54 -6.74 4.77 12.19
CA ASP A 54 -5.53 4.69 11.33
C ASP A 54 -4.27 4.35 12.15
N ASN A 55 -4.45 3.65 13.26
CA ASN A 55 -3.36 3.23 14.12
C ASN A 55 -2.66 2.03 13.47
N ILE A 56 -1.36 2.21 13.22
CA ILE A 56 -0.50 1.16 12.71
C ILE A 56 -0.10 0.26 13.88
N GLU A 57 -0.54 -0.99 13.85
CA GLU A 57 -0.09 -2.05 14.76
C GLU A 57 1.02 -2.87 14.08
N TYR A 58 2.13 -3.05 14.80
CA TYR A 58 3.29 -3.83 14.35
C TYR A 58 3.23 -5.25 14.92
N TYR A 59 3.71 -6.22 14.14
CA TYR A 59 3.65 -7.65 14.44
C TYR A 59 5.06 -8.28 14.38
N ASP A 60 6.04 -7.63 15.00
CA ASP A 60 7.47 -7.97 14.90
C ASP A 60 7.96 -7.99 13.44
N ASP A 61 7.48 -7.03 12.64
CA ASP A 61 7.62 -6.95 11.19
C ASP A 61 8.13 -5.59 10.69
N GLU A 62 8.81 -4.83 11.55
CA GLU A 62 9.38 -3.51 11.26
C GLU A 62 10.40 -3.56 10.13
N GLU A 63 11.06 -4.70 9.92
CA GLU A 63 12.02 -4.89 8.84
C GLU A 63 11.39 -4.76 7.44
N LEU A 64 10.07 -4.95 7.32
CA LEU A 64 9.35 -4.76 6.07
C LEU A 64 9.20 -3.29 5.67
N ASP A 65 9.40 -2.34 6.60
CA ASP A 65 9.25 -0.90 6.33
C ASP A 65 10.25 -0.40 5.27
N ARG A 66 11.36 -1.12 5.07
CA ARG A 66 12.32 -0.84 3.99
C ARG A 66 11.75 -1.07 2.58
N PHE A 67 10.64 -1.79 2.46
CA PHE A 67 9.93 -2.04 1.21
C PHE A 67 8.84 -1.00 0.92
N LYS A 68 8.72 0.05 1.74
CA LYS A 68 7.75 1.13 1.52
C LYS A 68 7.92 1.75 0.12
N GLY A 69 6.80 1.84 -0.60
CA GLY A 69 6.77 2.37 -1.97
C GLY A 69 7.35 1.43 -3.05
N LYS A 70 7.79 0.22 -2.69
CA LYS A 70 8.17 -0.82 -3.66
C LYS A 70 6.93 -1.48 -4.25
N ASP A 71 6.95 -1.77 -5.55
CA ASP A 71 5.83 -2.45 -6.20
C ASP A 71 5.79 -3.95 -5.94
N ALA A 72 4.57 -4.52 -5.95
CA ALA A 72 4.32 -5.93 -5.65
C ALA A 72 4.99 -6.92 -6.64
N ASP A 73 5.37 -6.46 -7.83
CA ASP A 73 6.03 -7.23 -8.89
C ASP A 73 7.56 -7.07 -8.88
N GLN A 74 8.11 -6.24 -7.98
CA GLN A 74 9.54 -5.96 -7.90
C GLN A 74 10.27 -6.77 -6.82
N TYR A 75 9.55 -7.61 -6.07
CA TYR A 75 10.14 -8.46 -5.05
C TYR A 75 10.87 -9.65 -5.69
N ASN A 76 12.07 -9.94 -5.20
CA ASN A 76 12.76 -11.19 -5.50
C ASN A 76 12.31 -12.31 -4.54
N ASP A 77 12.66 -13.55 -4.84
CA ASP A 77 12.23 -14.72 -4.06
C ASP A 77 12.64 -14.65 -2.58
N ALA A 78 13.83 -14.11 -2.28
CA ALA A 78 14.28 -13.98 -0.89
C ALA A 78 13.46 -12.93 -0.13
N GLU A 79 13.13 -11.81 -0.77
CA GLU A 79 12.27 -10.79 -0.16
C GLU A 79 10.85 -11.31 0.04
N ILE A 80 10.32 -12.10 -0.91
CA ILE A 80 9.02 -12.77 -0.77
C ILE A 80 9.02 -13.72 0.43
N GLU A 81 10.13 -14.44 0.65
CA GLU A 81 10.28 -15.33 1.81
C GLU A 81 10.18 -14.57 3.13
N GLU A 82 10.75 -13.37 3.22
CA GLU A 82 10.67 -12.57 4.45
C GLU A 82 9.23 -12.21 4.82
N PHE A 83 8.40 -11.85 3.83
CA PHE A 83 6.97 -11.66 4.07
C PHE A 83 6.27 -12.96 4.51
N ARG A 84 6.69 -14.11 3.99
CA ARG A 84 6.12 -15.41 4.34
C ARG A 84 6.50 -15.83 5.76
N ASP A 85 7.76 -15.65 6.13
CA ASP A 85 8.25 -15.94 7.47
C ASP A 85 7.41 -15.21 8.51
N ILE A 86 7.16 -13.91 8.29
CA ILE A 86 6.28 -13.10 9.14
C ILE A 86 4.85 -13.63 9.10
N LEU A 87 4.28 -13.89 7.92
CA LEU A 87 2.91 -14.41 7.81
C LEU A 87 2.71 -15.70 8.64
N TYR A 88 3.72 -16.57 8.70
CA TYR A 88 3.66 -17.83 9.45
C TYR A 88 3.89 -17.69 10.96
N THR A 89 4.43 -16.56 11.44
CA THR A 89 4.49 -16.29 12.88
C THR A 89 3.16 -15.77 13.44
N LEU A 90 2.30 -15.22 12.59
CA LEU A 90 1.02 -14.63 12.98
C LEU A 90 -0.01 -15.70 13.38
N LYS A 91 -0.87 -15.36 14.34
CA LYS A 91 -2.11 -16.14 14.54
C LYS A 91 -3.07 -15.83 13.40
N GLU A 92 -3.89 -16.81 12.99
CA GLU A 92 -4.95 -16.62 11.98
C GLU A 92 -5.84 -15.40 12.25
N ARG A 93 -6.09 -15.10 13.54
CA ARG A 93 -6.90 -13.95 13.95
C ARG A 93 -6.24 -12.58 13.73
N GLU A 94 -4.91 -12.56 13.62
CA GLU A 94 -4.05 -11.38 13.48
C GLU A 94 -3.79 -11.04 12.00
N VAL A 95 -3.85 -12.04 11.10
CA VAL A 95 -3.56 -11.87 9.66
C VAL A 95 -4.34 -10.73 9.00
N ALA A 96 -5.64 -10.58 9.29
CA ALA A 96 -6.46 -9.51 8.73
C ALA A 96 -5.97 -8.11 9.15
N ASN A 97 -5.57 -7.97 10.41
CA ASN A 97 -5.06 -6.71 10.94
C ASN A 97 -3.64 -6.43 10.47
N TRP A 98 -2.82 -7.46 10.29
CA TRP A 98 -1.50 -7.36 9.68
C TRP A 98 -1.57 -6.87 8.23
N ILE A 99 -2.47 -7.42 7.40
CA ILE A 99 -2.69 -6.92 6.03
C ILE A 99 -3.05 -5.43 6.06
N LYS A 100 -3.93 -5.03 6.98
CA LYS A 100 -4.31 -3.62 7.16
C LYS A 100 -3.11 -2.77 7.57
N SER A 101 -2.27 -3.21 8.52
CA SER A 101 -1.10 -2.45 8.97
C SER A 101 -0.05 -2.28 7.88
N ILE A 102 0.16 -3.31 7.05
CA ILE A 102 1.03 -3.27 5.86
C ILE A 102 0.53 -2.22 4.84
N GLN A 103 -0.78 -2.18 4.59
CA GLN A 103 -1.39 -1.16 3.72
C GLN A 103 -1.24 0.26 4.28
N LEU A 104 -1.50 0.46 5.58
CA LEU A 104 -1.33 1.75 6.25
C LEU A 104 0.12 2.25 6.21
N ARG A 105 1.09 1.33 6.20
CA ARG A 105 2.53 1.64 6.04
C ARG A 105 2.95 1.92 4.59
N ASN A 106 2.03 1.82 3.62
CA ASN A 106 2.29 1.96 2.19
C ASN A 106 3.32 0.94 1.66
N ILE A 107 3.22 -0.30 2.16
CA ILE A 107 3.98 -1.45 1.69
C ILE A 107 3.03 -2.30 0.84
N LYS A 108 3.39 -2.58 -0.40
CA LYS A 108 2.59 -3.45 -1.27
C LYS A 108 2.98 -4.90 -1.03
N LEU A 109 2.04 -5.75 -0.66
CA LEU A 109 2.29 -7.18 -0.50
C LEU A 109 2.57 -7.85 -1.85
N PRO A 110 3.56 -8.77 -1.92
CA PRO A 110 3.70 -9.68 -3.05
C PRO A 110 2.39 -10.43 -3.30
N THR A 111 2.02 -10.60 -4.57
CA THR A 111 0.73 -11.21 -4.93
C THR A 111 0.52 -12.59 -4.31
N ILE A 112 1.56 -13.43 -4.31
CA ILE A 112 1.50 -14.77 -3.72
C ILE A 112 1.20 -14.76 -2.22
N ILE A 113 1.85 -13.86 -1.48
CA ILE A 113 1.64 -13.72 -0.03
C ILE A 113 0.26 -13.13 0.26
N ARG A 114 -0.20 -12.19 -0.55
CA ARG A 114 -1.54 -11.62 -0.42
C ARG A 114 -2.62 -12.68 -0.59
N GLU A 115 -2.50 -13.56 -1.59
CA GLU A 115 -3.46 -14.65 -1.83
C GLU A 115 -3.48 -15.65 -0.66
N GLU A 116 -2.30 -16.03 -0.16
CA GLU A 116 -2.16 -16.92 0.99
C GLU A 116 -2.76 -16.32 2.26
N ALA A 117 -2.44 -15.06 2.56
CA ALA A 117 -2.98 -14.35 3.72
C ALA A 117 -4.52 -14.19 3.64
N LEU A 118 -5.06 -13.94 2.45
CA LEU A 118 -6.51 -13.85 2.24
C LEU A 118 -7.21 -15.20 2.44
N MET A 119 -6.60 -16.31 2.01
CA MET A 119 -7.12 -17.66 2.24
C MET A 119 -7.29 -17.94 3.73
N ILE A 120 -6.28 -17.63 4.55
CA ILE A 120 -6.33 -17.79 6.02
C ILE A 120 -7.47 -16.96 6.63
N VAL A 121 -7.66 -15.73 6.15
CA VAL A 121 -8.73 -14.84 6.63
C VAL A 121 -10.11 -15.37 6.24
N GLU A 122 -10.26 -15.94 5.05
CA GLU A 122 -11.52 -16.53 4.57
C GLU A 122 -11.90 -17.78 5.36
N GLU A 123 -10.95 -18.69 5.60
CA GLU A 123 -11.17 -19.90 6.41
C GLU A 123 -11.68 -19.56 7.82
N ARG A 124 -11.11 -18.53 8.45
CA ARG A 124 -11.56 -18.05 9.74
C ARG A 124 -13.00 -17.52 9.72
N ARG A 125 -13.40 -16.80 8.66
CA ARG A 125 -14.77 -16.25 8.55
C ARG A 125 -15.81 -17.34 8.31
N ALA A 126 -15.40 -18.46 7.75
CA ALA A 126 -16.27 -19.61 7.50
C ALA A 126 -16.46 -20.51 8.73
N SER A 127 -15.62 -20.38 9.76
CA SER A 127 -15.68 -21.13 11.02
C SER A 127 -16.45 -20.40 12.12
#